data_AF-A0A536JHU5-F1
#
_entry.id   AF-A0A536JHU5-F1
#
_cell.length_a   1.000
_cell.length_b   1.000
_cell.length_c   1.000
_cell.angle_alpha   90.00
_cell.angle_beta   90.00
_cell.angle_gamma   90.00
#
_symmetry.space_group_name_H-M   'P 1'
#
loop_
_entity.id
_entity.type
_entity.pdbx_description
1 polymer ?
#
loop_
_entity_poly.entity_id
_entity_poly.type
_entity_poly.pdbx_seq_one_letter_code
_entity_poly.pdbx_strand_id
1 'polypeptide(L)'
;MEPTLRAGDWIVVTDLVRRPKVGEIVLVRDPRDPDRLMLKRVAAVADGSCRVLGDRPEESTDSRTFGPVPLSNVLGRALFRYGPIGRIGWLWRASFVK
;
A
#
# COMPACT_ATOMS: atom_id res chain seq x y z
N MET A 1 -3.56 7.57 -2.14
CA MET A 1 -4.02 6.24 -2.60
C MET A 1 -5.46 6.29 -3.08
N GLU A 2 -5.91 7.45 -3.59
CA GLU A 2 -7.27 7.56 -4.10
C GLU A 2 -7.41 6.82 -5.43
N PRO A 3 -8.58 6.24 -5.73
CA PRO A 3 -9.84 6.28 -4.96
C PRO A 3 -9.92 5.26 -3.80
N THR A 4 -9.01 4.29 -3.74
CA THR A 4 -9.10 3.17 -2.78
C THR A 4 -9.02 3.65 -1.34
N LEU A 5 -8.06 4.51 -1.02
CA LEU A 5 -7.89 5.13 0.29
C LEU A 5 -7.80 6.65 0.16
N ARG A 6 -8.63 7.34 0.95
CA ARG A 6 -8.69 8.80 1.05
C ARG A 6 -8.08 9.27 2.37
N ALA A 7 -7.64 10.53 2.41
CA ALA A 7 -7.29 11.16 3.69
C ALA A 7 -8.50 11.06 4.64
N GLY A 8 -8.24 10.65 5.89
CA GLY A 8 -9.28 10.40 6.89
C GLY A 8 -9.85 8.96 6.91
N ASP A 9 -9.48 8.09 5.96
CA ASP A 9 -9.83 6.66 6.07
C ASP A 9 -9.09 6.02 7.26
N TRP A 10 -9.80 5.27 8.09
CA TRP A 10 -9.24 4.51 9.20
C TRP A 10 -9.09 3.05 8.81
N ILE A 11 -7.86 2.55 8.85
CA ILE A 11 -7.52 1.22 8.35
C ILE A 11 -6.84 0.37 9.41
N VAL A 12 -7.01 -0.94 9.29
CA VAL A 12 -6.25 -1.94 10.02
C VAL A 12 -5.07 -2.40 9.17
N VAL A 13 -3.86 -2.24 9.70
CA VAL A 13 -2.63 -2.78 9.14
C VAL A 13 -2.17 -3.93 10.03
N THR A 14 -1.85 -5.07 9.44
CA THR A 14 -1.31 -6.24 10.15
C THR A 14 0.13 -6.48 9.78
N ASP A 15 0.86 -7.17 10.64
CA ASP A 15 2.22 -7.63 10.36
C ASP A 15 2.29 -8.52 9.10
N LEU A 16 3.48 -8.56 8.51
CA LEU A 16 3.78 -9.41 7.36
C LEU A 16 4.19 -10.81 7.81
N VAL A 17 3.21 -11.69 7.90
CA VAL A 17 3.44 -13.13 8.11
C VAL A 17 3.99 -13.85 6.87
N ARG A 18 3.92 -13.19 5.70
CA ARG A 18 4.40 -13.71 4.42
C ARG A 18 4.87 -12.58 3.52
N ARG A 19 5.57 -12.93 2.43
CA ARG A 19 5.85 -11.98 1.35
C ARG A 19 4.54 -11.33 0.86
N PRO A 20 4.54 -10.01 0.62
CA PRO A 20 3.39 -9.33 0.06
C PRO A 20 3.13 -9.83 -1.37
N LYS A 21 1.88 -9.75 -1.81
CA LYS A 21 1.43 -10.13 -3.15
C LYS A 21 1.07 -8.90 -3.97
N VAL A 22 1.20 -9.02 -5.29
CA VAL A 22 0.73 -8.00 -6.23
C VAL A 22 -0.75 -7.69 -5.97
N GLY A 23 -1.08 -6.40 -5.97
CA GLY A 23 -2.41 -5.88 -5.69
C GLY A 23 -2.67 -5.55 -4.22
N GLU A 24 -1.87 -6.04 -3.27
CA GLU A 24 -2.04 -5.72 -1.85
C GLU A 24 -1.61 -4.29 -1.54
N ILE A 25 -2.28 -3.63 -0.59
CA ILE A 25 -1.85 -2.34 -0.05
C ILE A 25 -0.95 -2.61 1.15
N VAL A 26 0.23 -2.02 1.14
CA VAL A 26 1.26 -2.19 2.17
C VAL A 26 1.67 -0.85 2.76
N LEU A 27 2.01 -0.88 4.05
CA LEU A 27 2.67 0.21 4.74
C LEU A 27 4.18 0.03 4.58
N VAL A 28 4.86 1.03 4.03
CA VAL A 28 6.30 1.01 3.78
C VAL A 28 6.97 2.25 4.35
N ARG A 29 8.23 2.13 4.73
CA ARG A 29 9.11 3.28 4.94
C ARG A 29 9.58 3.83 3.58
N ASP A 30 9.62 5.14 3.44
CA ASP A 30 10.23 5.77 2.27
C ASP A 30 11.75 5.47 2.29
N PRO A 31 12.32 4.87 1.23
CA PRO A 31 13.75 4.57 1.20
C PRO A 31 14.64 5.82 1.22
N ARG A 32 14.07 7.00 0.93
CA ARG A 32 14.80 8.29 0.95
C ARG A 32 14.69 9.01 2.30
N ASP A 33 13.69 8.65 3.09
CA ASP A 33 13.38 9.24 4.39
C ASP A 33 12.74 8.18 5.30
N PRO A 34 13.54 7.48 6.13
CA PRO A 34 13.08 6.34 6.93
C PRO A 34 11.99 6.68 7.95
N ASP A 35 11.85 7.94 8.34
CA ASP A 35 10.82 8.41 9.28
C ASP A 35 9.48 8.65 8.58
N ARG A 36 9.49 8.75 7.25
CA ARG A 36 8.29 8.89 6.44
C ARG A 36 7.68 7.53 6.12
N LEU A 37 6.44 7.32 6.57
CA LEU A 37 5.63 6.15 6.24
C LEU A 37 4.70 6.43 5.07
N MET A 38 4.49 5.44 4.23
CA MET A 38 3.63 5.53 3.04
C MET A 38 2.76 4.29 2.89
N LEU A 39 1.50 4.48 2.52
CA LEU A 39 0.65 3.41 2.02
C LEU A 39 0.72 3.38 0.50
N LYS A 40 1.05 2.22 -0.07
CA LYS A 40 1.17 2.02 -1.52
C LYS A 40 0.67 0.64 -1.91
N ARG A 41 0.30 0.46 -3.18
CA ARG A 41 -0.10 -0.84 -3.73
C ARG A 41 1.10 -1.55 -4.33
N VAL A 42 1.24 -2.84 -4.04
CA VAL A 42 2.29 -3.68 -4.59
C VAL A 42 2.00 -3.93 -6.07
N ALA A 43 2.91 -3.49 -6.93
CA ALA A 43 2.81 -3.69 -8.38
C ALA A 43 3.66 -4.87 -8.86
N ALA A 44 4.80 -5.12 -8.21
CA ALA A 44 5.65 -6.27 -8.49
C ALA A 44 6.44 -6.66 -7.24
N VAL A 45 6.82 -7.94 -7.14
CA VAL A 45 7.69 -8.46 -6.07
C VAL A 45 8.75 -9.32 -6.74
N ALA A 46 10.02 -8.95 -6.57
CA ALA A 46 11.15 -9.64 -7.15
C ALA A 46 12.40 -9.40 -6.29
N ASP A 47 13.27 -10.40 -6.21
CA ASP A 47 14.63 -10.26 -5.67
C ASP A 47 14.71 -9.62 -4.27
N GLY A 48 13.81 -10.04 -3.37
CA GLY A 48 13.81 -9.51 -1.99
C GLY A 48 13.34 -8.06 -1.88
N SER A 49 12.75 -7.51 -2.93
CA SER A 49 12.18 -6.16 -2.98
C SER A 49 10.79 -6.17 -3.60
N CYS A 50 10.07 -5.06 -3.49
CA CYS A 50 8.81 -4.84 -4.17
C CYS A 50 8.74 -3.46 -4.80
N ARG A 51 8.17 -3.39 -6.01
CA ARG A 51 7.77 -2.11 -6.60
C ARG A 51 6.40 -1.76 -6.05
N VAL A 52 6.29 -0.57 -5.49
CA VAL A 52 5.04 -0.06 -4.92
C VAL A 52 4.60 1.18 -5.67
N LEU A 53 3.32 1.27 -6.01
CA LEU A 53 2.74 2.35 -6.79
C LEU A 53 1.55 2.97 -6.06
N GLY A 54 1.32 4.25 -6.32
CA GLY A 54 0.07 4.89 -5.94
C GLY A 54 -1.05 4.55 -6.91
N ASP A 55 -2.28 4.45 -6.41
CA ASP A 55 -3.47 4.24 -7.26
C ASP A 55 -3.77 5.43 -8.18
N ARG A 56 -3.24 6.61 -7.86
CA ARG A 56 -3.31 7.81 -8.68
C ARG A 56 -1.89 8.17 -9.16
N PRO A 57 -1.51 7.79 -10.39
CA PRO A 57 -0.15 7.95 -10.90
C PRO A 57 0.38 9.40 -10.87
N GLU A 58 -0.47 10.37 -11.16
CA GLU A 58 -0.20 11.81 -11.32
C GLU A 58 0.04 12.55 -10.00
N GLU A 59 -0.43 12.01 -8.87
CA GLU A 59 -0.29 12.63 -7.54
C GLU A 59 0.61 11.82 -6.59
N SER A 60 1.27 10.78 -7.11
CA SER A 60 1.99 9.81 -6.28
C SER A 60 3.50 9.86 -6.51
N THR A 61 4.24 10.23 -5.48
CA THR A 61 5.66 9.86 -5.36
C THR A 61 5.74 8.38 -4.94
N ASP A 62 6.25 7.52 -5.80
CA ASP A 62 6.33 6.07 -5.59
C ASP A 62 7.55 5.42 -6.29
N SER A 63 7.56 4.10 -6.47
CA SER A 63 8.70 3.37 -7.03
C SER A 63 9.11 3.80 -8.45
N ARG A 64 8.29 4.59 -9.15
CA ARG A 64 8.69 5.24 -10.41
C ARG A 64 9.75 6.31 -10.21
N THR A 65 9.78 6.95 -9.04
CA THR A 65 10.74 8.02 -8.70
C THR A 65 11.95 7.49 -7.94
N PHE A 66 11.74 6.58 -7.00
CA PHE A 66 12.80 6.13 -6.07
C PHE A 66 13.24 4.67 -6.26
N GLY A 67 12.65 3.93 -7.20
CA GLY A 67 12.98 2.53 -7.43
C GLY A 67 12.25 1.54 -6.50
N PRO A 68 12.65 0.26 -6.50
CA PRO A 68 12.01 -0.77 -5.68
C PRO A 68 12.32 -0.57 -4.18
N VAL A 69 11.37 -0.99 -3.33
CA VAL A 69 11.48 -0.93 -1.86
C VAL A 69 11.92 -2.31 -1.36
N PRO A 70 13.01 -2.42 -0.56
CA PRO A 70 13.39 -3.68 0.07
C PRO A 70 12.26 -4.25 0.92
N LEU A 71 12.09 -5.59 0.95
CA LEU A 71 11.02 -6.21 1.75
C LEU A 71 11.16 -5.92 3.25
N SER A 72 12.37 -5.64 3.73
CA SER A 72 12.64 -5.20 5.11
C SER A 72 12.00 -3.85 5.47
N ASN A 73 11.72 -3.01 4.48
CA ASN A 73 11.11 -1.69 4.68
C ASN A 73 9.58 -1.76 4.60
N VAL A 74 9.01 -2.94 4.33
CA VAL A 74 7.58 -3.17 4.36
C VAL A 74 7.19 -3.57 5.77
N LEU A 75 6.39 -2.73 6.42
CA LEU A 75 6.05 -2.87 7.85
C LEU A 75 4.81 -3.74 8.05
N GLY A 76 3.87 -3.71 7.10
CA GLY A 76 2.62 -4.42 7.24
C GLY A 76 1.73 -4.32 6.01
N ARG A 77 0.62 -5.03 6.06
CA ARG A 77 -0.40 -5.06 5.01
C ARG A 77 -1.71 -4.47 5.51
N ALA A 78 -2.29 -3.57 4.73
CA ALA A 78 -3.61 -3.02 5.01
C ALA A 78 -4.70 -4.04 4.61
N LEU A 79 -5.53 -4.44 5.58
CA LEU A 79 -6.57 -5.46 5.37
C LEU A 79 -7.97 -4.88 5.21
N PHE A 80 -8.33 -3.97 6.11
CA PHE A 80 -9.71 -3.53 6.29
C PHE A 80 -9.75 -2.04 6.57
N ARG A 81 -10.72 -1.36 5.99
CA ARG A 81 -11.10 0.01 6.36
C ARG A 81 -12.32 -0.05 7.25
N TYR A 82 -12.19 0.40 8.50
CA TYR A 82 -13.26 0.39 9.49
C TYR A 82 -13.89 1.76 9.72
N GLY A 83 -13.37 2.81 9.09
CA GLY A 83 -13.96 4.14 9.13
C GLY A 83 -13.54 5.01 7.94
N PRO A 84 -14.32 6.04 7.58
CA PRO A 84 -15.64 6.39 8.13
C PRO A 84 -16.74 5.40 7.71
N ILE A 85 -17.88 5.36 8.42
CA ILE A 85 -18.94 4.33 8.29
C ILE A 85 -19.39 4.10 6.85
N GLY A 86 -19.57 5.17 6.06
CA GLY A 86 -19.98 5.09 4.66
C GLY A 86 -18.94 4.52 3.69
N ARG A 87 -17.74 4.17 4.18
CA ARG A 87 -16.65 3.62 3.38
C ARG A 87 -16.17 2.27 3.89
N ILE A 88 -16.74 1.71 4.95
CA ILE A 88 -16.25 0.45 5.55
C ILE A 88 -16.13 -0.67 4.50
N GLY A 89 -15.02 -1.42 4.51
CA GLY A 89 -14.82 -2.52 3.57
C GLY A 89 -13.42 -3.14 3.56
N TRP A 90 -13.32 -4.32 2.94
CA TRP A 90 -12.06 -5.03 2.72
C TRP A 90 -11.20 -4.36 1.65
N LEU A 91 -9.89 -4.29 1.87
CA LEU A 91 -8.92 -3.67 0.96
C LEU A 91 -8.27 -4.67 -0.02
N TRP A 92 -8.40 -5.98 0.23
CA TRP A 92 -7.85 -7.03 -0.65
C TRP A 92 -8.82 -7.46 -1.77
N ARG A 93 -10.11 -7.10 -1.66
CA ARG A 93 -11.07 -7.26 -2.75
C ARG A 93 -11.06 -5.94 -3.51
N ALA A 94 -10.22 -5.86 -4.54
CA ALA A 94 -10.58 -5.00 -5.66
C ALA A 94 -11.90 -5.54 -6.20
N SER A 95 -13.01 -4.97 -5.73
CA SER A 95 -14.30 -5.16 -6.38
C SER A 95 -14.14 -4.57 -7.78
N PHE A 96 -13.89 -5.44 -8.76
CA PHE A 96 -14.40 -5.22 -10.10
C PHE A 96 -15.91 -5.06 -9.93
N VAL A 97 -16.37 -3.81 -9.84
CA VAL A 97 -17.73 -3.50 -10.22
C VAL A 97 -17.72 -3.69 -11.73
N LYS A 98 -18.48 -4.70 -12.17
CA LYS A 98 -18.68 -5.04 -13.57
C LYS A 98 -19.53 -3.98 -14.25
#